data_AF-A0A971P4H4-F1
#
_entry.id   AF-A0A971P4H4-F1
#
_cell.length_a   1.000
_cell.length_b   1.000
_cell.length_c   1.000
_cell.angle_alpha   90.00
_cell.angle_beta   90.00
_cell.angle_gamma   90.00
#
_symmetry.space_group_name_H-M   'P 1'
#
loop_
_entity.id
_entity.type
_entity.pdbx_description
1 polymer ?
#
loop_
_entity_poly.entity_id
_entity_poly.type
_entity_poly.pdbx_seq_one_letter_code
_entity_poly.pdbx_strand_id
1 'polypeptide(L)'
;MRNIQTDIDRLDGRWDKRELHRDLRRQWERLLHRARFLEPRERAFLELVVEQQGRISQLSRLTRRSPAAIRRHLGDISRRLTRPELCAVVEHPDTFTPFEKACIREHLVRKHSLTSAANDLNTTVYTLRKTLIAARAKAQRLYPHRAASVVQQRQTQRPST
;
A
#
# COMPACT_ATOMS: atom_id res chain seq x y z
N MET A 1 16.97 -0.40 -3.42
CA MET A 1 15.96 -0.28 -2.33
C MET A 1 15.51 -1.68 -1.97
N ARG A 2 15.73 -2.14 -0.72
CA ARG A 2 15.15 -3.41 -0.25
C ARG A 2 13.62 -3.31 -0.30
N ASN A 3 12.96 -4.37 -0.74
CA ASN A 3 11.51 -4.39 -0.91
C ASN A 3 10.85 -4.59 0.46
N ILE A 4 9.92 -3.71 0.86
CA ILE A 4 9.20 -3.79 2.13
C ILE A 4 8.52 -5.16 2.30
N GLN A 5 8.09 -5.79 1.21
CA GLN A 5 7.54 -7.15 1.23
C GLN A 5 8.52 -8.16 1.85
N THR A 6 9.81 -8.05 1.54
CA THR A 6 10.89 -8.92 2.06
C THR A 6 11.19 -8.63 3.54
N ASP A 7 10.98 -7.39 3.99
CA ASP A 7 11.20 -7.02 5.40
C ASP A 7 10.00 -7.40 6.29
N ILE A 8 8.78 -7.56 5.74
CA ILE A 8 7.61 -8.09 6.46
C ILE A 8 7.83 -9.55 6.88
N ASP A 9 8.53 -10.33 6.06
CA ASP A 9 8.86 -11.72 6.38
C ASP A 9 9.88 -11.82 7.52
N ARG A 10 10.67 -10.76 7.75
CA ARG A 10 11.61 -10.64 8.89
C ARG A 10 10.98 -10.17 10.19
N LEU A 11 9.66 -9.95 10.23
CA LEU A 11 8.93 -9.55 11.43
C LEU A 11 8.75 -10.75 12.39
N ASP A 12 9.85 -11.23 12.98
CA ASP A 12 9.85 -12.20 14.08
C ASP A 12 10.46 -11.62 15.37
N GLY A 13 10.39 -10.30 15.50
CA GLY A 13 10.38 -9.67 16.82
C GLY A 13 11.73 -9.23 17.40
N ARG A 14 12.73 -8.96 16.56
CA ARG A 14 13.86 -8.10 16.96
C ARG A 14 14.18 -7.12 15.85
N TRP A 15 13.48 -5.98 15.83
CA TRP A 15 14.12 -4.77 15.30
C TRP A 15 15.29 -4.49 16.24
N ASP A 16 16.45 -5.11 16.01
CA ASP A 16 17.63 -4.89 16.83
C ASP A 16 17.93 -3.41 16.79
N LYS A 17 17.79 -2.72 17.94
CA LYS A 17 17.92 -1.26 18.11
C LYS A 17 19.22 -0.70 17.53
N ARG A 18 20.23 -1.55 17.27
CA ARG A 18 21.57 -1.13 16.91
C ARG A 18 21.99 -1.40 15.45
N GLU A 19 21.43 -2.41 14.76
CA GLU A 19 21.98 -2.82 13.44
C GLU A 19 21.07 -2.57 12.22
N LEU A 20 19.79 -2.21 12.39
CA LEU A 20 18.85 -2.11 11.27
C LEU A 20 18.05 -0.78 11.19
N HIS A 21 18.58 0.34 11.68
CA HIS A 21 17.72 1.44 12.13
C HIS A 21 17.49 2.64 11.22
N ARG A 22 18.30 2.94 10.20
CA ARG A 22 17.99 4.11 9.33
C ARG A 22 17.08 3.76 8.18
N ASP A 23 17.43 2.76 7.39
CA ASP A 23 16.71 2.48 6.15
C ASP A 23 15.35 1.83 6.39
N LEU A 24 15.24 0.94 7.37
CA LEU A 24 13.96 0.32 7.73
C LEU A 24 13.03 1.36 8.38
N ARG A 25 13.55 2.19 9.29
CA ARG A 25 12.80 3.29 9.89
C ARG A 25 12.31 4.30 8.85
N ARG A 26 13.17 4.75 7.94
CA ARG A 26 12.79 5.63 6.82
C ARG A 26 11.75 4.99 5.89
N GLN A 27 11.77 3.67 5.73
CA GLN A 27 10.74 2.96 4.96
C GLN A 27 9.40 2.95 5.72
N TRP A 28 9.42 2.69 7.02
CA TRP A 28 8.23 2.74 7.87
C TRP A 28 7.64 4.15 8.00
N GLU A 29 8.47 5.17 8.16
CA GLU A 29 8.02 6.58 8.18
C GLU A 29 7.34 6.95 6.86
N ARG A 30 7.89 6.49 5.72
CA ARG A 30 7.24 6.66 4.41
C ARG A 30 5.90 5.92 4.31
N LEU A 31 5.79 4.72 4.86
CA LEU A 31 4.52 3.99 4.92
C LEU A 31 3.51 4.71 5.80
N LEU A 32 3.89 5.16 7.00
CA LEU A 32 3.02 5.90 7.92
C LEU A 32 2.53 7.22 7.30
N HIS A 33 3.41 7.95 6.61
CA HIS A 33 3.01 9.15 5.88
C HIS A 33 1.95 8.85 4.80
N ARG A 34 2.01 7.67 4.18
CA ARG A 34 1.04 7.21 3.18
C ARG A 34 -0.19 6.53 3.81
N ALA A 35 -0.11 6.11 5.08
CA ALA A 35 -1.21 5.47 5.80
C ALA A 35 -2.42 6.40 5.98
N ARG A 36 -2.25 7.72 5.83
CA ARG A 36 -3.36 8.69 5.79
C ARG A 36 -4.39 8.44 4.68
N PHE A 37 -4.04 7.62 3.68
CA PHE A 37 -4.94 7.23 2.58
C PHE A 37 -5.71 5.93 2.87
N LEU A 38 -5.35 5.19 3.94
CA LEU A 38 -6.05 3.98 4.34
C LEU A 38 -7.40 4.29 5.01
N GLU A 39 -8.22 3.25 5.18
CA GLU A 39 -9.34 3.29 6.11
C GLU A 39 -8.84 3.45 7.56
N PRO A 40 -9.59 4.12 8.45
CA PRO A 40 -9.18 4.36 9.84
C PRO A 40 -8.77 3.08 10.57
N ARG A 41 -9.49 1.97 10.34
CA ARG A 41 -9.21 0.68 10.96
C ARG A 41 -7.87 0.08 10.50
N GLU A 42 -7.54 0.22 9.21
CA GLU A 42 -6.28 -0.27 8.67
C GLU A 42 -5.10 0.59 9.09
N ARG A 43 -5.31 1.91 9.16
CA ARG A 43 -4.34 2.85 9.71
C ARG A 43 -4.02 2.53 11.18
N ALA A 44 -5.04 2.35 12.02
CA ALA A 44 -4.86 1.98 13.42
C ALA A 44 -4.14 0.63 13.57
N PHE A 45 -4.41 -0.32 12.68
CA PHE A 45 -3.67 -1.58 12.66
C PHE A 45 -2.19 -1.38 12.32
N LEU A 46 -1.86 -0.52 11.35
CA LEU A 46 -0.49 -0.21 10.99
C LEU A 46 0.25 0.51 12.13
N GLU A 47 -0.41 1.44 12.80
CA GLU A 47 0.11 2.14 13.99
C GLU A 47 0.40 1.15 15.12
N LEU A 48 -0.53 0.22 15.40
CA LEU A 48 -0.33 -0.86 16.38
C LEU A 48 0.87 -1.75 16.03
N VAL A 49 1.10 -2.06 14.75
CA VAL A 49 2.28 -2.82 14.32
C VAL A 49 3.57 -2.10 14.69
N VAL A 50 3.61 -0.78 14.54
CA VAL A 50 4.77 0.05 14.88
C VAL A 50 4.96 0.13 16.39
N GLU A 51 3.89 0.30 17.17
CA GLU A 51 3.93 0.29 18.64
C GLU A 51 4.50 -1.01 19.19
N GLN A 52 4.10 -2.15 18.60
CA GLN A 52 4.62 -3.47 18.96
C GLN A 52 5.98 -3.78 18.33
N GLN A 53 6.63 -2.81 17.68
CA GLN A 53 7.94 -2.95 17.02
C GLN A 53 7.97 -4.14 16.04
N GLY A 54 6.85 -4.39 15.36
CA GLY A 54 6.73 -5.49 14.41
C GLY A 54 6.69 -6.89 15.04
N ARG A 55 6.48 -7.03 16.36
CA ARG A 55 6.38 -8.33 17.03
C ARG A 55 5.06 -9.04 16.71
N ILE A 56 5.06 -9.87 15.67
CA ILE A 56 3.88 -10.59 15.18
C ILE A 56 3.25 -11.49 16.25
N SER A 57 4.06 -12.10 17.12
CA SER A 57 3.54 -12.92 18.24
C SER A 57 2.73 -12.11 19.25
N GLN A 58 3.12 -10.88 19.56
CA GLN A 58 2.36 -9.98 20.42
C GLN A 58 1.09 -9.48 19.73
N LEU A 59 1.21 -9.08 18.45
CA LEU A 59 0.06 -8.68 17.63
C LEU A 59 -0.97 -9.81 17.49
N SER A 60 -0.52 -11.05 17.38
CA SER A 60 -1.38 -12.23 17.30
C SER A 60 -2.25 -12.38 18.55
N ARG A 61 -1.66 -12.18 19.74
CA ARG A 61 -2.37 -12.21 21.01
C ARG A 61 -3.36 -11.04 21.15
N LEU A 62 -2.93 -9.82 20.82
CA LEU A 62 -3.76 -8.61 20.94
C LEU A 62 -4.96 -8.61 19.97
N THR A 63 -4.72 -9.00 18.72
CA THR A 63 -5.76 -8.94 17.67
C THR A 63 -6.56 -10.22 17.53
N ARG A 64 -6.19 -11.29 18.28
CA ARG A 64 -6.75 -12.65 18.17
C ARG A 64 -6.73 -13.18 16.74
N ARG A 65 -5.66 -12.87 16.00
CA ARG A 65 -5.44 -13.31 14.61
C ARG A 65 -4.22 -14.21 14.54
N SER A 66 -4.21 -15.16 13.61
CA SER A 66 -3.01 -15.98 13.38
C SER A 66 -1.86 -15.10 12.87
N PRO A 67 -0.60 -15.46 13.17
CA PRO A 67 0.57 -14.78 12.62
C PRO A 67 0.55 -14.68 11.09
N ALA A 68 0.10 -15.75 10.41
CA ALA A 68 -0.04 -15.79 8.97
C ALA A 68 -1.07 -14.77 8.45
N ALA A 69 -2.22 -14.61 9.13
CA ALA A 69 -3.22 -13.62 8.77
C ALA A 69 -2.69 -12.19 8.93
N ILE A 70 -1.93 -11.92 9.99
CA ILE A 70 -1.29 -10.62 10.24
C ILE A 70 -0.30 -10.29 9.13
N ARG A 71 0.61 -11.21 8.79
CA ARG A 71 1.60 -11.02 7.71
C ARG A 71 0.94 -10.79 6.36
N ARG A 72 -0.10 -11.57 6.02
CA ARG A 72 -0.88 -11.40 4.79
C ARG A 72 -1.53 -10.02 4.72
N HIS A 73 -2.16 -9.60 5.82
CA HIS A 73 -2.80 -8.28 5.90
C HIS A 73 -1.77 -7.15 5.75
N LEU A 74 -0.65 -7.22 6.49
CA LEU A 74 0.39 -6.22 6.39
C LEU A 74 1.04 -6.17 5.00
N GLY A 75 1.22 -7.34 4.37
CA GLY A 75 1.68 -7.44 2.97
C GLY A 75 0.71 -6.77 1.99
N ASP A 76 -0.59 -6.95 2.17
CA ASP A 76 -1.61 -6.27 1.36
C ASP A 76 -1.59 -4.75 1.55
N ILE A 77 -1.52 -4.27 2.80
CA ILE A 77 -1.41 -2.83 3.11
C ILE A 77 -0.15 -2.25 2.48
N SER A 78 1.00 -2.88 2.73
CA SER A 78 2.29 -2.46 2.19
C SER A 78 2.23 -2.34 0.67
N ARG A 79 1.78 -3.39 -0.02
CA ARG A 79 1.64 -3.41 -1.48
C ARG A 79 0.80 -2.25 -2.00
N ARG A 80 -0.32 -1.94 -1.33
CA ARG A 80 -1.20 -0.82 -1.67
C ARG A 80 -0.53 0.54 -1.45
N LEU A 81 0.15 0.71 -0.33
CA LEU A 81 0.86 1.94 0.00
C LEU A 81 2.13 2.18 -0.83
N THR A 82 2.67 1.14 -1.46
CA THR A 82 3.82 1.22 -2.36
C THR A 82 3.44 1.23 -3.84
N ARG A 83 2.14 1.30 -4.17
CA ARG A 83 1.72 1.37 -5.57
C ARG A 83 2.31 2.61 -6.24
N PRO A 84 2.78 2.50 -7.51
CA PRO A 84 3.32 3.64 -8.24
C PRO A 84 2.32 4.80 -8.31
N GLU A 85 1.03 4.50 -8.50
CA GLU A 85 -0.02 5.52 -8.58
C GLU A 85 -0.12 6.36 -7.29
N LEU A 86 -0.08 5.71 -6.12
CA LEU A 86 -0.11 6.42 -4.84
C LEU A 86 1.21 7.15 -4.56
N CYS A 87 2.35 6.53 -4.87
CA CYS A 87 3.65 7.18 -4.68
C CYS A 87 3.72 8.48 -5.48
N ALA A 88 3.27 8.46 -6.74
CA ALA A 88 3.23 9.64 -7.59
C ALA A 88 2.33 10.75 -7.04
N VAL A 89 1.15 10.40 -6.51
CA VAL A 89 0.26 11.37 -5.85
C VAL A 89 0.92 12.05 -4.65
N VAL A 90 1.71 11.31 -3.88
CA VAL A 90 2.34 11.83 -2.65
C VAL A 90 3.58 12.67 -2.96
N GLU A 91 4.40 12.24 -3.92
CA GLU A 91 5.67 12.89 -4.27
C GLU A 91 5.46 14.05 -5.26
N HIS A 92 4.43 14.00 -6.10
CA HIS A 92 4.09 15.03 -7.10
C HIS A 92 2.60 15.43 -7.01
N PRO A 93 2.16 16.03 -5.89
CA PRO A 93 0.73 16.28 -5.64
C PRO A 93 0.10 17.19 -6.70
N ASP A 94 0.82 18.14 -7.26
CA ASP A 94 0.25 19.14 -8.18
C ASP A 94 -0.01 18.59 -9.59
N THR A 95 0.55 17.43 -9.93
CA THR A 95 0.31 16.74 -11.21
C THR A 95 -1.06 16.05 -11.27
N PHE A 96 -1.68 15.82 -10.10
CA PHE A 96 -2.93 15.08 -9.98
C PHE A 96 -4.06 15.99 -9.52
N THR A 97 -5.21 15.90 -10.20
CA THR A 97 -6.41 16.62 -9.80
C THR A 97 -6.97 16.05 -8.48
N PRO A 98 -7.76 16.82 -7.72
CA PRO A 98 -8.43 16.30 -6.52
C PRO A 98 -9.25 15.04 -6.80
N PHE A 99 -9.91 14.98 -7.95
CA PHE A 99 -10.71 13.82 -8.36
C PHE A 99 -9.83 12.59 -8.67
N GLU A 100 -8.69 12.76 -9.35
CA GLU A 100 -7.74 11.65 -9.58
C GLU A 100 -7.20 11.10 -8.25
N LYS A 101 -6.86 11.98 -7.30
CA LYS A 101 -6.41 11.59 -5.96
C LYS A 101 -7.49 10.79 -5.23
N ALA A 102 -8.75 11.22 -5.31
CA ALA A 102 -9.89 10.53 -4.70
C ALA A 102 -10.12 9.15 -5.33
N CYS A 103 -10.12 9.04 -6.66
CA CYS A 103 -10.23 7.77 -7.39
C CYS A 103 -9.15 6.76 -6.97
N ILE A 104 -7.89 7.21 -6.86
CA ILE A 104 -6.78 6.37 -6.40
C ILE A 104 -7.02 5.92 -4.95
N ARG A 105 -7.43 6.84 -4.07
CA ARG A 105 -7.69 6.54 -2.66
C ARG A 105 -8.79 5.49 -2.50
N GLU A 106 -9.98 5.70 -3.07
CA GLU A 106 -11.12 4.80 -2.85
C GLU A 106 -10.87 3.42 -3.49
N HIS A 107 -10.45 3.37 -4.75
CA HIS A 107 -10.36 2.10 -5.45
C HIS A 107 -9.03 1.36 -5.20
N LEU A 108 -7.90 2.06 -5.28
CA LEU A 108 -6.58 1.40 -5.25
C LEU A 108 -6.05 1.24 -3.82
N VAL A 109 -6.38 2.17 -2.93
CA VAL A 109 -5.95 2.12 -1.52
C VAL A 109 -7.02 1.49 -0.65
N ARG A 110 -8.28 1.94 -0.65
CA ARG A 110 -9.32 1.40 0.24
C ARG A 110 -9.99 0.11 -0.26
N LYS A 111 -9.62 -0.33 -1.47
CA LYS A 111 -10.12 -1.57 -2.10
C LYS A 111 -11.63 -1.56 -2.34
N HIS A 112 -12.25 -0.39 -2.43
CA HIS A 112 -13.64 -0.30 -2.83
C HIS A 112 -13.78 -0.85 -4.26
N SER A 113 -14.87 -1.57 -4.51
CA SER A 113 -15.19 -1.98 -5.88
C SER A 113 -15.36 -0.75 -6.76
N LEU A 114 -15.21 -0.89 -8.09
CA LEU A 114 -15.42 0.24 -8.99
C LEU A 114 -16.82 0.85 -8.83
N THR A 115 -17.83 0.01 -8.58
CA THR A 115 -19.20 0.47 -8.33
C THR A 115 -19.30 1.24 -7.02
N SER A 116 -18.76 0.71 -5.92
CA SER A 116 -18.77 1.38 -4.61
C SER A 116 -18.03 2.72 -4.68
N ALA A 117 -16.81 2.72 -5.22
CA ALA A 117 -16.02 3.93 -5.35
C ALA A 117 -16.68 4.97 -6.28
N ALA A 118 -17.35 4.53 -7.35
CA ALA A 118 -18.08 5.44 -8.22
C ALA A 118 -19.27 6.09 -7.49
N ASN A 119 -20.00 5.32 -6.70
CA ASN A 119 -21.08 5.82 -5.86
C ASN A 119 -20.57 6.81 -4.81
N ASP A 120 -19.50 6.46 -4.08
CA ASP A 120 -18.89 7.30 -3.05
C ASP A 120 -18.38 8.64 -3.62
N LEU A 121 -17.94 8.64 -4.87
CA LEU A 121 -17.42 9.81 -5.58
C LEU A 121 -18.47 10.52 -6.43
N ASN A 122 -19.74 10.12 -6.34
CA ASN A 122 -20.85 10.64 -7.13
C ASN A 122 -20.52 10.73 -8.64
N THR A 123 -20.04 9.63 -9.20
CA THR A 123 -19.60 9.54 -10.59
C THR A 123 -20.02 8.20 -11.22
N THR A 124 -19.73 8.02 -12.51
CA THR A 124 -19.99 6.74 -13.19
C THR A 124 -18.78 5.82 -13.12
N VAL A 125 -19.02 4.51 -13.18
CA VAL A 125 -17.95 3.50 -13.29
C VAL A 125 -17.07 3.75 -14.51
N TYR A 126 -17.65 4.23 -15.63
CA TYR A 126 -16.91 4.59 -16.84
C TYR A 126 -15.92 5.73 -16.57
N THR A 127 -16.39 6.83 -15.97
CA THR A 127 -15.56 7.99 -15.63
C THR A 127 -14.44 7.58 -14.68
N LEU A 128 -14.76 6.84 -13.61
CA LEU A 128 -13.77 6.32 -12.66
C LEU A 128 -12.69 5.48 -13.36
N ARG A 129 -13.06 4.55 -14.24
CA ARG A 129 -12.11 3.73 -15.01
C ARG A 129 -11.20 4.59 -15.88
N LYS A 130 -11.77 5.54 -16.64
CA LYS A 130 -11.01 6.43 -17.52
C LYS A 130 -10.01 7.26 -16.73
N THR A 131 -10.43 7.80 -15.59
CA THR A 131 -9.57 8.57 -14.68
C THR A 131 -8.44 7.74 -14.10
N LEU A 132 -8.71 6.50 -13.66
CA LEU A 132 -7.68 5.59 -13.14
C LEU A 132 -6.64 5.22 -14.21
N ILE A 133 -7.06 5.03 -15.46
CA ILE A 133 -6.16 4.78 -16.59
C ILE A 133 -5.25 5.99 -16.83
N ALA A 134 -5.82 7.19 -16.89
CA ALA A 134 -5.06 8.43 -17.06
C ALA A 134 -4.07 8.65 -15.91
N ALA A 135 -4.50 8.46 -14.67
CA ALA A 135 -3.66 8.58 -13.49
C ALA A 135 -2.51 7.56 -13.49
N ARG A 136 -2.77 6.32 -13.92
CA ARG A 136 -1.71 5.31 -14.10
C ARG A 136 -0.70 5.75 -15.15
N ALA A 137 -1.14 6.27 -16.30
CA ALA A 137 -0.25 6.75 -17.34
C ALA A 137 0.63 7.92 -16.84
N LYS A 138 0.06 8.86 -16.06
CA LYS A 138 0.83 9.92 -15.39
C LYS A 138 1.89 9.34 -14.45
N ALA A 139 1.51 8.40 -13.58
CA ALA A 139 2.42 7.77 -12.64
C ALA A 139 3.55 6.99 -13.35
N GLN A 140 3.26 6.34 -14.49
CA GLN A 140 4.28 5.66 -15.30
C GLN A 140 5.30 6.61 -15.90
N ARG A 141 4.89 7.80 -16.34
CA ARG A 141 5.81 8.83 -16.85
C ARG A 141 6.74 9.37 -15.76
N LEU A 142 6.22 9.53 -14.54
CA LEU A 142 7.00 9.99 -13.38
C LEU A 142 7.93 8.88 -12.82
N TYR A 143 7.56 7.61 -12.95
CA TYR A 143 8.34 6.46 -12.45
C TYR A 143 8.47 5.34 -13.48
N PRO A 144 9.20 5.57 -14.60
CA PRO A 144 9.34 4.57 -15.66
C PRO A 144 9.96 3.26 -15.15
N HIS A 145 10.89 3.33 -14.20
CA HIS A 145 11.60 2.18 -13.65
C HIS A 145 10.80 1.37 -12.61
N ARG A 146 9.77 1.94 -11.96
CA ARG A 146 8.89 1.20 -11.01
C ARG A 146 7.73 0.48 -11.71
N ALA A 147 7.35 0.94 -12.91
CA ALA A 147 6.29 0.33 -13.69
C ALA A 147 6.65 -1.07 -14.21
N ALA A 148 7.93 -1.30 -14.56
CA ALA A 148 8.43 -2.58 -15.04
C ALA A 148 8.27 -3.73 -14.00
N SER A 149 8.44 -3.42 -12.71
CA SER A 149 8.36 -4.41 -11.62
C SER A 149 6.92 -4.92 -11.37
N VAL A 150 5.89 -4.13 -11.71
CA VAL A 150 4.47 -4.51 -11.50
C VAL A 150 3.98 -5.45 -12.61
N VAL A 151 4.54 -5.35 -13.83
CA VAL A 151 4.18 -6.20 -14.97
C VAL A 151 4.73 -7.63 -14.79
N GLN A 152 5.95 -7.79 -14.26
CA GLN A 152 6.53 -9.11 -13.97
C GLN A 152 5.80 -9.89 -12.87
N GLN A 153 5.18 -9.21 -11.89
CA GLN A 153 4.40 -9.87 -10.83
C GLN A 153 3.03 -10.41 -11.30
N ARG A 154 2.46 -9.88 -12.40
CA ARG A 154 1.20 -10.40 -12.95
C ARG A 154 1.40 -11.59 -13.89
N GLN A 155 2.57 -11.72 -14.51
CA GLN A 155 2.88 -12.86 -15.39
C GLN A 155 3.20 -14.14 -14.61
N THR A 156 3.69 -14.03 -13.37
CA THR A 156 4.02 -15.17 -12.50
C THR A 156 2.83 -15.76 -11.74
N GLN A 157 1.62 -15.19 -11.88
CA GLN A 157 0.40 -15.67 -11.21
C GLN A 157 -0.64 -16.28 -12.16
N ARG A 158 -0.30 -16.54 -13.44
CA ARG A 158 -1.14 -17.41 -14.28
C ARG A 158 -0.84 -18.86 -13.89
N PRO A 159 -1.80 -19.63 -13.35
CA PRO A 159 -1.62 -21.07 -13.21
C PRO A 159 -1.52 -21.64 -14.61
N SER A 160 -0.45 -22.39 -14.86
CA SER A 160 -0.37 -23.30 -15.99
C SER A 160 -1.52 -24.29 -15.85
N THR A 161 -2.51 -24.17 -16.72
CA THR A 161 -3.48 -25.24 -17.01
C THR A 161 -2.76 -26.48 -17.53
#